data_AF-A0ABD3U6S4-F1
#
_entry.id   AF-A0ABD3U6S4-F1
#
_cell.length_a   1.000
_cell.length_b   1.000
_cell.length_c   1.000
_cell.angle_alpha   90.00
_cell.angle_beta   90.00
_cell.angle_gamma   90.00
#
_symmetry.space_group_name_H-M   'P 1'
#
loop_
_entity.id
_entity.type
_entity.pdbx_description
1 polymer ?
#
loop_
_entity_poly.entity_id
_entity_poly.type
_entity_poly.pdbx_seq_one_letter_code
_entity_poly.pdbx_strand_id
1 'polypeptide(L)'
;MIVSDHGMTESGNHGGSSYEETDSLALFVGAEKFSYAPETNNKAHQVDIAVTLALLFGVPIPRNNVGTVMAEVFSFLEDEQKLRILQMNSWQLMRLLQTHLTESGCGKSSCVSGSGKTGAERFCCLYLDATALHENYSRSGYANDYRTVALAYHNFLRTATEWLSSRATDKPIGLLASGIAAMLLSCLGLMSLLLLFNQDTHFKNSMQKWHLDEIFIPAVIFILIISMGSSSMVEEEQYIWHFMTSSLYLILLRRAIQSKASHYHQIYSVITVLLCGRVLRGWHQGGVNWSYLPDISKFLEQSGTLHIKSLQLLSTILVISTCLLVLLALKLRKRVAIIFVLVYIFPVLLILKQIFQYQDSIIQIIYAVLGISTVGIFVATPWLMPLQNLQTRFPFGGIGDSVFVIGWCYVFSWCLLQLILQQPVNSMPTSLLLMQIVASIRFFSDRDLHVKQWVKVAALYYVGMAGHFGLGNTNTLATIDVAGAFVGISSHSTIISGILMFIITYASPMLVLLSMLMNVFNKDLSAFANVQNIDFGHILKMILGYNCLVPLGLNSILLLSYTIVLLLMQNHLFVWSVFSPKYLYVCATTACVYIGVSILSLTTAYICMVFGIRVTLKRNRSTERLPCQ
;
A
#
# COMPACT_ATOMS: atom_id res chain seq x y z
N MET A 1 9.36 -42.12 0.02
CA MET A 1 10.09 -40.95 0.54
C MET A 1 9.17 -40.24 1.51
N ILE A 2 9.66 -39.95 2.72
CA ILE A 2 8.96 -39.16 3.74
C ILE A 2 9.89 -37.98 4.05
N VAL A 3 9.38 -36.75 3.98
CA VAL A 3 10.16 -35.54 4.22
C VAL A 3 9.41 -34.60 5.15
N SER A 4 10.14 -33.84 5.95
CA SER A 4 9.64 -32.66 6.64
C SER A 4 9.82 -31.44 5.75
N ASP A 5 8.85 -30.53 5.75
CA ASP A 5 8.92 -29.26 5.02
C ASP A 5 9.88 -28.27 5.69
N HIS A 6 9.92 -28.25 7.02
CA HIS A 6 10.89 -27.49 7.81
C HIS A 6 11.16 -28.16 9.17
N GLY A 7 12.09 -27.59 9.94
CA GLY A 7 12.32 -27.92 11.34
C GLY A 7 11.51 -27.03 12.28
N MET A 8 11.71 -27.17 13.59
CA MET A 8 11.04 -26.36 14.60
C MET A 8 11.91 -26.27 15.86
N THR A 9 12.00 -25.09 16.47
CA THR A 9 12.69 -24.92 17.74
C THR A 9 11.95 -25.58 18.89
N GLU A 10 12.62 -25.80 20.03
CA GLU A 10 11.96 -26.31 21.25
C GLU A 10 10.80 -25.41 21.72
N SER A 11 10.87 -24.10 21.44
CA SER A 11 9.82 -23.14 21.75
C SER A 11 8.67 -23.12 20.73
N GLY A 12 8.72 -23.93 19.67
CA GLY A 12 7.69 -24.02 18.64
C GLY A 12 7.84 -23.01 17.49
N ASN A 13 8.99 -22.33 17.34
CA ASN A 13 9.23 -21.45 16.20
C ASN A 13 9.68 -22.27 14.99
N HIS A 14 9.22 -21.90 13.80
CA HIS A 14 9.54 -22.62 12.56
C HIS A 14 9.64 -21.68 11.35
N GLY A 15 9.72 -20.38 11.62
CA GLY A 15 9.60 -19.33 10.63
C GLY A 15 10.94 -18.68 10.28
N GLY A 16 11.98 -18.88 11.10
CA GLY A 16 13.28 -18.25 10.93
C GLY A 16 14.28 -19.07 10.12
N SER A 17 15.56 -18.77 10.34
CA SER A 17 16.70 -19.40 9.67
C SER A 17 17.70 -20.02 10.65
N SER A 18 17.25 -20.36 11.85
CA SER A 18 18.08 -21.07 12.82
C SER A 18 18.35 -22.51 12.35
N TYR A 19 19.38 -23.15 12.92
CA TYR A 19 19.69 -24.53 12.60
C TYR A 19 18.48 -25.46 12.87
N GLU A 20 17.85 -25.33 14.04
CA GLU A 20 16.67 -26.12 14.43
C GLU A 20 15.46 -25.93 13.50
N GLU A 21 15.30 -24.74 12.92
CA GLU A 21 14.20 -24.44 11.99
C GLU A 21 14.48 -24.91 10.56
N THR A 22 15.75 -25.04 10.18
CA THR A 22 16.17 -25.43 8.82
C THR A 22 16.58 -26.90 8.69
N ASP A 23 16.96 -27.52 9.81
CA ASP A 23 17.26 -28.95 9.89
C ASP A 23 15.95 -29.76 9.86
N SER A 24 15.76 -30.51 8.78
CA SER A 24 14.51 -31.21 8.48
C SER A 24 14.79 -32.65 8.06
N LEU A 25 13.92 -33.57 8.47
CA LEU A 25 14.08 -35.00 8.20
C LEU A 25 13.80 -35.31 6.73
N ALA A 26 14.64 -36.14 6.11
CA ALA A 26 14.35 -36.83 4.85
C ALA A 26 14.64 -38.34 4.99
N LEU A 27 13.62 -39.16 4.76
CA LEU A 27 13.69 -40.62 4.84
C LEU A 27 13.34 -41.25 3.49
N PHE A 28 14.30 -42.00 2.92
CA PHE A 28 14.11 -42.81 1.73
C PHE A 28 13.88 -44.26 2.12
N VAL A 29 12.80 -44.85 1.59
CA VAL A 29 12.41 -46.25 1.81
C VAL A 29 12.32 -46.90 0.44
N GLY A 30 13.02 -48.02 0.25
CA GLY A 30 13.09 -48.76 -0.99
C GLY A 30 13.13 -50.27 -0.74
N ALA A 31 12.80 -51.06 -1.74
CA ALA A 31 12.83 -52.53 -1.66
C ALA A 31 14.25 -53.10 -1.69
N GLU A 32 15.20 -52.35 -2.25
CA GLU A 32 16.61 -52.70 -2.31
C GLU A 32 17.38 -52.08 -1.14
N LYS A 33 18.45 -52.75 -0.71
CA LYS A 33 19.31 -52.23 0.36
C LYS A 33 20.09 -51.03 -0.14
N PHE A 34 19.82 -49.86 0.42
CA PHE A 34 20.75 -48.73 0.31
C PHE A 34 22.08 -49.13 0.98
N SER A 35 23.21 -48.87 0.31
CA SER A 35 24.51 -49.06 0.93
C SER A 35 24.61 -48.14 2.14
N TYR A 36 24.79 -48.71 3.34
CA TYR A 36 24.99 -47.93 4.57
C TYR A 36 26.23 -47.05 4.41
N ALA A 37 26.02 -45.76 4.12
CA ALA A 37 27.06 -44.75 4.30
C ALA A 37 27.21 -44.48 5.81
N PRO A 38 28.43 -44.25 6.32
CA PRO A 38 28.61 -43.85 7.72
C PRO A 38 27.79 -42.59 8.01
N GLU A 39 27.16 -42.55 9.19
CA GLU A 39 26.19 -41.53 9.64
C GLU A 39 26.66 -40.06 9.51
N THR A 40 27.96 -39.84 9.28
CA THR A 40 28.61 -38.52 9.31
C THR A 40 28.43 -37.68 8.04
N ASN A 41 27.93 -38.22 6.92
CA ASN A 41 27.83 -37.51 5.64
C ASN A 41 26.43 -37.46 4.99
N ASN A 42 25.35 -37.78 5.72
CA ASN A 42 23.97 -37.76 5.19
C ASN A 42 23.34 -36.36 5.18
N LYS A 43 24.06 -35.34 4.70
CA LYS A 43 23.51 -33.99 4.54
C LYS A 43 23.10 -33.75 3.10
N ALA A 44 21.85 -33.38 2.90
CA ALA A 44 21.31 -32.95 1.61
C ALA A 44 20.52 -31.66 1.79
N HIS A 45 20.37 -30.88 0.73
CA HIS A 45 19.51 -29.71 0.71
C HIS A 45 18.14 -30.09 0.14
N GLN A 46 17.07 -29.43 0.59
CA GLN A 46 15.72 -29.70 0.05
C GLN A 46 15.63 -29.50 -1.47
N VAL A 47 16.45 -28.62 -2.04
CA VAL A 47 16.54 -28.41 -3.50
C VAL A 47 17.01 -29.65 -4.26
N ASP A 48 17.73 -30.56 -3.61
CA ASP A 48 18.28 -31.80 -4.17
C ASP A 48 17.19 -32.88 -4.40
N ILE A 49 16.05 -32.75 -3.70
CA ILE A 49 14.92 -33.70 -3.77
C ILE A 49 14.37 -33.76 -5.19
N ALA A 50 14.12 -32.61 -5.83
CA ALA A 50 13.48 -32.59 -7.14
C ALA A 50 14.37 -33.18 -8.24
N VAL A 51 15.70 -32.98 -8.17
CA VAL A 51 16.67 -33.61 -9.08
C VAL A 51 16.67 -35.12 -8.90
N THR A 52 16.76 -35.55 -7.64
CA THR A 52 16.84 -36.97 -7.29
C THR A 52 15.58 -37.72 -7.70
N LEU A 53 14.39 -37.18 -7.43
CA LEU A 53 13.13 -37.80 -7.88
C LEU A 53 12.99 -37.79 -9.40
N ALA A 54 13.37 -36.70 -10.07
CA ALA A 54 13.31 -36.65 -11.53
C ALA A 54 14.13 -37.76 -12.18
N LEU A 55 15.37 -37.96 -11.69
CA LEU A 55 16.26 -39.02 -12.18
C LEU A 55 15.77 -40.41 -11.78
N LEU A 56 15.18 -40.58 -10.59
CA LEU A 56 14.61 -41.86 -10.14
C LEU A 56 13.42 -42.31 -10.99
N PHE A 57 12.57 -41.38 -11.40
CA PHE A 57 11.40 -41.66 -12.24
C PHE A 57 11.68 -41.56 -13.75
N GLY A 58 12.91 -41.25 -14.16
CA GLY A 58 13.28 -41.11 -15.57
C GLY A 58 12.61 -39.94 -16.27
N VAL A 59 12.24 -38.88 -15.54
CA VAL A 59 11.65 -37.65 -16.08
C VAL A 59 12.66 -36.51 -16.14
N PRO A 60 12.45 -35.48 -16.99
CA PRO A 60 13.37 -34.35 -17.05
C PRO A 60 13.50 -33.58 -15.73
N ILE A 61 14.73 -33.23 -15.34
CA ILE A 61 15.00 -32.38 -14.17
C ILE A 61 14.33 -30.99 -14.38
N PRO A 62 13.61 -30.44 -13.39
CA PRO A 62 12.97 -29.12 -13.50
C PRO A 62 13.96 -28.02 -13.90
N ARG A 63 13.55 -27.18 -14.87
CA ARG A 63 14.44 -26.22 -15.56
C ARG A 63 15.21 -25.29 -14.60
N ASN A 64 14.54 -24.81 -13.55
CA ASN A 64 15.08 -23.81 -12.62
C ASN A 64 15.65 -24.43 -11.33
N ASN A 65 15.71 -25.75 -11.23
CA ASN A 65 16.27 -26.39 -10.04
C ASN A 65 17.79 -26.21 -10.01
N VAL A 66 18.34 -25.88 -8.83
CA VAL A 66 19.78 -25.63 -8.60
C VAL A 66 20.46 -26.74 -7.80
N GLY A 67 19.71 -27.78 -7.42
CA GLY A 67 20.18 -28.86 -6.56
C GLY A 67 21.06 -29.87 -7.28
N THR A 68 21.61 -30.77 -6.47
CA THR A 68 22.46 -31.88 -6.88
C THR A 68 21.77 -33.21 -6.63
N VAL A 69 22.16 -34.24 -7.37
CA VAL A 69 21.63 -35.58 -7.14
C VAL A 69 22.17 -36.19 -5.84
N MET A 70 21.30 -36.77 -5.02
CA MET A 70 21.68 -37.58 -3.85
C MET A 70 22.12 -38.97 -4.33
N ALA A 71 23.43 -39.15 -4.50
CA ALA A 71 24.01 -40.35 -5.11
C ALA A 71 23.70 -41.63 -4.31
N GLU A 72 23.48 -41.51 -3.00
CA GLU A 72 23.17 -42.60 -2.08
C GLU A 72 21.84 -43.28 -2.42
N VAL A 73 20.86 -42.52 -2.95
CA VAL A 73 19.56 -43.05 -3.39
C VAL A 73 19.72 -44.01 -4.57
N PHE A 74 20.80 -43.88 -5.34
CA PHE A 74 21.08 -44.67 -6.54
C PHE A 74 22.14 -45.75 -6.31
N SER A 75 22.38 -46.16 -5.06
CA SER A 75 23.44 -47.13 -4.73
C SER A 75 23.30 -48.47 -5.48
N PHE A 76 22.07 -48.83 -5.84
CA PHE A 76 21.72 -50.05 -6.56
C PHE A 76 22.11 -50.08 -8.05
N LEU A 77 22.39 -48.91 -8.65
CA LEU A 77 22.76 -48.83 -10.06
C LEU A 77 24.21 -49.21 -10.32
N GLU A 78 24.50 -49.65 -11.55
CA GLU A 78 25.86 -49.88 -12.01
C GLU A 78 26.64 -48.56 -12.17
N ASP A 79 27.97 -48.63 -12.15
CA ASP A 79 28.84 -47.45 -12.22
C ASP A 79 28.56 -46.58 -13.46
N GLU A 80 28.32 -47.19 -14.62
CA GLU A 80 27.98 -46.46 -15.85
C GLU A 80 26.66 -45.67 -15.71
N GLN A 81 25.65 -46.27 -15.09
CA GLN A 81 24.36 -45.64 -14.85
C GLN A 81 24.48 -44.50 -13.83
N LYS A 82 25.27 -44.68 -12.77
CA LYS A 82 25.59 -43.62 -11.79
C LYS A 82 26.28 -42.43 -12.46
N LEU A 83 27.27 -42.68 -13.32
CA LEU A 83 27.93 -41.62 -14.11
C LEU A 83 26.96 -40.92 -15.06
N ARG A 84 26.01 -41.65 -15.66
CA ARG A 84 24.98 -41.07 -16.54
C ARG A 84 24.06 -40.12 -15.78
N ILE A 85 23.66 -40.46 -14.56
CA ILE A 85 22.85 -39.61 -13.69
C ILE A 85 23.60 -38.32 -13.33
N LEU A 86 24.87 -38.43 -12.93
CA LEU A 86 25.74 -37.28 -12.66
C LEU A 86 25.91 -36.38 -13.90
N GLN A 87 26.06 -36.99 -15.08
CA GLN A 87 26.13 -36.26 -16.36
C GLN A 87 24.82 -35.51 -16.66
N MET A 88 23.65 -36.12 -16.44
CA MET A 88 22.35 -35.46 -16.66
C MET A 88 22.14 -34.27 -15.75
N ASN A 89 22.44 -34.40 -14.45
CA ASN A 89 22.36 -33.29 -13.50
C ASN A 89 23.36 -32.17 -13.86
N SER A 90 24.60 -32.54 -14.21
CA SER A 90 25.63 -31.58 -14.62
C SER A 90 25.23 -30.81 -15.87
N TRP A 91 24.63 -31.50 -16.84
CA TRP A 91 24.13 -30.88 -18.06
C TRP A 91 22.97 -29.90 -17.79
N GLN A 92 22.08 -30.23 -16.84
CA GLN A 92 21.02 -29.30 -16.45
C GLN A 92 21.57 -28.04 -15.76
N LEU A 93 22.48 -28.17 -14.79
CA LEU A 93 23.08 -27.01 -14.13
C LEU A 93 23.92 -26.17 -15.09
N MET A 94 24.63 -26.78 -16.05
CA MET A 94 25.35 -26.05 -17.09
C MET A 94 24.40 -25.21 -17.95
N ARG A 95 23.25 -25.77 -18.37
CA ARG A 95 22.24 -24.99 -19.10
C ARG A 95 21.71 -23.82 -18.27
N LEU A 96 21.49 -24.04 -16.97
CA LEU A 96 21.03 -22.98 -16.08
C LEU A 96 22.08 -21.87 -15.94
N LEU A 97 23.36 -22.24 -15.74
CA LEU A 97 24.49 -21.29 -15.71
C LEU A 97 24.58 -20.47 -16.99
N GLN A 98 24.43 -21.10 -18.16
CA GLN A 98 24.47 -20.42 -19.46
C GLN A 98 23.36 -19.37 -19.62
N THR A 99 22.23 -19.50 -18.93
CA THR A 99 21.19 -18.44 -18.94
C THR A 99 21.56 -17.21 -18.12
N HIS A 100 22.43 -17.36 -17.13
CA HIS A 100 22.86 -16.26 -16.24
C HIS A 100 24.20 -15.63 -16.66
N LEU A 101 25.01 -16.35 -17.44
CA LEU A 101 26.30 -15.91 -17.93
C LEU A 101 26.15 -15.40 -19.36
N THR A 102 26.03 -14.08 -19.51
CA THR A 102 26.03 -13.42 -20.83
C THR A 102 27.36 -13.66 -21.56
N GLU A 103 27.28 -14.22 -22.77
CA GLU A 103 28.28 -14.14 -23.86
C GLU A 103 29.62 -14.89 -23.78
N SER A 104 29.73 -16.03 -23.08
CA SER A 104 30.84 -16.96 -23.38
C SER A 104 30.34 -18.39 -23.56
N GLY A 105 30.22 -18.80 -24.82
CA GLY A 105 30.05 -20.20 -25.16
C GLY A 105 31.24 -21.01 -24.64
N CYS A 106 30.99 -22.15 -23.99
CA CYS A 106 32.05 -23.05 -23.53
C CYS A 106 32.77 -23.67 -24.74
N GLY A 107 33.78 -23.00 -25.28
CA GLY A 107 34.66 -23.53 -26.31
C GLY A 107 35.79 -24.36 -25.71
N LYS A 108 36.16 -25.48 -26.34
CA LYS A 108 37.27 -26.35 -25.90
C LYS A 108 38.62 -25.60 -25.78
N SER A 109 38.79 -24.48 -26.49
CA SER A 109 39.99 -23.65 -26.45
C SER A 109 40.15 -22.82 -25.17
N SER A 110 39.09 -22.64 -24.35
CA SER A 110 39.15 -21.80 -23.15
C SER A 110 39.73 -22.52 -21.92
N CYS A 111 40.06 -23.82 -22.02
CA CYS A 111 40.36 -24.68 -20.87
C CYS A 111 41.82 -25.15 -20.75
N VAL A 112 42.77 -24.33 -21.20
CA VAL A 112 44.20 -24.59 -20.96
C VAL A 112 44.54 -24.41 -19.47
N SER A 113 45.19 -25.41 -18.90
CA SER A 113 45.61 -25.49 -17.50
C SER A 113 46.68 -24.44 -17.18
N GLY A 114 46.41 -23.52 -16.24
CA GLY A 114 47.46 -22.65 -15.68
C GLY A 114 47.08 -21.20 -15.39
N SER A 115 45.96 -20.66 -15.90
CA SER A 115 45.49 -19.33 -15.48
C SER A 115 44.45 -19.44 -14.38
N GLY A 116 44.56 -18.62 -13.34
CA GLY A 116 43.54 -18.48 -12.30
C GLY A 116 42.24 -17.92 -12.89
N LYS A 117 41.42 -18.79 -13.49
CA LYS A 117 40.20 -18.41 -14.19
C LYS A 117 39.11 -18.05 -13.19
N THR A 118 38.57 -16.86 -13.33
CA THR A 118 37.48 -16.33 -12.51
C THR A 118 36.17 -16.37 -13.30
N GLY A 119 35.05 -16.65 -12.62
CA GLY A 119 33.71 -16.59 -13.21
C GLY A 119 33.35 -17.75 -14.16
N ALA A 120 32.71 -17.41 -15.29
CA ALA A 120 32.07 -18.32 -16.24
C ALA A 120 33.00 -19.46 -16.74
N GLU A 121 34.25 -19.11 -17.03
CA GLU A 121 35.23 -20.02 -17.62
C GLU A 121 35.58 -21.19 -16.69
N ARG A 122 35.55 -20.97 -15.37
CA ARG A 122 35.80 -22.03 -14.38
C ARG A 122 34.73 -23.12 -14.46
N PHE A 123 33.46 -22.74 -14.58
CA PHE A 123 32.36 -23.70 -14.69
C PHE A 123 32.42 -24.48 -16.00
N CYS A 124 32.69 -23.80 -17.12
CA CYS A 124 32.90 -24.44 -18.41
C CYS A 124 34.01 -25.48 -18.37
N CYS A 125 35.16 -25.16 -17.76
CA CYS A 125 36.28 -26.09 -17.72
C CYS A 125 36.05 -27.27 -16.80
N LEU A 126 35.44 -27.07 -15.63
CA LEU A 126 35.07 -28.18 -14.74
C LEU A 126 34.08 -29.14 -15.43
N TYR A 127 33.11 -28.60 -16.16
CA TYR A 127 32.15 -29.41 -16.91
C TYR A 127 32.82 -30.17 -18.07
N LEU A 128 33.62 -29.47 -18.89
CA LEU A 128 34.30 -30.08 -20.04
C LEU A 128 35.30 -31.16 -19.61
N ASP A 129 36.04 -30.93 -18.52
CA ASP A 129 36.97 -31.91 -17.93
C ASP A 129 36.22 -33.17 -17.47
N ALA A 130 35.13 -33.01 -16.72
CA ALA A 130 34.30 -34.14 -16.31
C ALA A 130 33.73 -34.93 -17.51
N THR A 131 33.30 -34.25 -18.57
CA THR A 131 32.82 -34.93 -19.79
C THR A 131 33.94 -35.65 -20.54
N ALA A 132 35.15 -35.09 -20.60
CA ALA A 132 36.28 -35.72 -21.26
C ALA A 132 36.74 -36.98 -20.51
N LEU A 133 36.77 -36.93 -19.18
CA LEU A 133 37.05 -38.09 -18.34
C LEU A 133 36.00 -39.19 -18.50
N HIS A 134 34.71 -38.83 -18.58
CA HIS A 134 33.63 -39.77 -18.83
C HIS A 134 33.73 -40.41 -20.23
N GLU A 135 33.95 -39.62 -21.29
CA GLU A 135 34.17 -40.17 -22.64
C GLU A 135 35.34 -41.15 -22.69
N ASN A 136 36.42 -40.86 -21.97
CA ASN A 136 37.58 -41.75 -21.89
C ASN A 136 37.25 -43.04 -21.10
N TYR A 137 36.50 -42.95 -20.01
CA TYR A 137 36.00 -44.10 -19.26
C TYR A 137 35.15 -45.03 -20.13
N SER A 138 34.19 -44.48 -20.90
CA SER A 138 33.34 -45.26 -21.82
C SER A 138 34.12 -45.94 -22.94
N ARG A 139 35.24 -45.35 -23.40
CA ARG A 139 36.08 -45.92 -24.48
C ARG A 139 37.10 -46.95 -24.01
N SER A 140 37.67 -46.74 -22.82
CA SER A 140 38.82 -47.53 -22.34
C SER A 140 38.45 -48.75 -21.51
N GLY A 141 37.15 -48.95 -21.19
CA GLY A 141 36.65 -50.16 -20.55
C GLY A 141 37.40 -50.51 -19.26
N TYR A 142 37.09 -49.80 -18.17
CA TYR A 142 37.63 -50.00 -16.81
C TYR A 142 39.09 -49.57 -16.54
N ALA A 143 39.81 -48.99 -17.51
CA ALA A 143 41.17 -48.49 -17.27
C ALA A 143 41.23 -47.19 -16.42
N ASN A 144 40.15 -46.39 -16.42
CA ASN A 144 40.01 -45.22 -15.55
C ASN A 144 39.10 -45.56 -14.35
N ASP A 145 39.50 -45.11 -13.15
CA ASP A 145 38.73 -45.30 -11.92
C ASP A 145 37.41 -44.50 -11.96
N TYR A 146 36.26 -45.18 -11.79
CA TYR A 146 34.93 -44.58 -11.63
C TYR A 146 34.96 -43.41 -10.65
N ARG A 147 35.71 -43.54 -9.55
CA ARG A 147 35.83 -42.52 -8.51
C ARG A 147 36.39 -41.21 -9.06
N THR A 148 37.32 -41.27 -10.00
CA THR A 148 37.91 -40.08 -10.62
C THR A 148 36.87 -39.31 -11.44
N VAL A 149 36.07 -40.02 -12.24
CA VAL A 149 35.02 -39.40 -13.07
C VAL A 149 33.89 -38.85 -12.19
N ALA A 150 33.45 -39.63 -11.20
CA ALA A 150 32.42 -39.20 -10.26
C ALA A 150 32.86 -37.95 -9.47
N LEU A 151 34.11 -37.92 -9.01
CA LEU A 151 34.67 -36.77 -8.29
C LEU A 151 34.74 -35.51 -9.17
N ALA A 152 35.08 -35.64 -10.46
CA ALA A 152 35.06 -34.52 -11.40
C ALA A 152 33.64 -33.94 -11.57
N TYR A 153 32.62 -34.79 -11.72
CA TYR A 153 31.22 -34.34 -11.75
C TYR A 153 30.77 -33.70 -10.44
N HIS A 154 31.07 -34.30 -9.29
CA HIS A 154 30.72 -33.72 -7.99
C HIS A 154 31.40 -32.37 -7.77
N ASN A 155 32.65 -32.19 -8.21
CA ASN A 155 33.33 -30.90 -8.14
C ASN A 155 32.63 -29.83 -8.99
N PHE A 156 32.20 -30.18 -10.20
CA PHE A 156 31.39 -29.28 -11.04
C PHE A 156 30.06 -28.95 -10.36
N LEU A 157 29.29 -29.96 -9.96
CA LEU A 157 27.96 -29.82 -9.35
C LEU A 157 28.00 -28.96 -8.09
N ARG A 158 28.94 -29.23 -7.18
CA ARG A 158 29.15 -28.44 -5.96
C ARG A 158 29.45 -26.98 -6.29
N THR A 159 30.44 -26.74 -7.15
CA THR A 159 30.87 -25.38 -7.50
C THR A 159 29.74 -24.61 -8.20
N ALA A 160 28.99 -25.26 -9.10
CA ALA A 160 27.86 -24.66 -9.80
C ALA A 160 26.70 -24.32 -8.85
N THR A 161 26.35 -25.25 -7.96
CA THR A 161 25.24 -25.10 -6.99
C THR A 161 25.54 -24.03 -5.95
N GLU A 162 26.76 -23.99 -5.42
CA GLU A 162 27.22 -22.94 -4.50
C GLU A 162 27.14 -21.55 -5.16
N TRP A 163 27.52 -21.45 -6.43
CA TRP A 163 27.44 -20.17 -7.15
C TRP A 163 26.01 -19.76 -7.49
N LEU A 164 25.17 -20.69 -7.98
CA LEU A 164 23.77 -20.43 -8.31
C LEU A 164 22.96 -20.07 -7.06
N SER A 165 23.14 -20.79 -5.95
CA SER A 165 22.47 -20.49 -4.69
C SER A 165 22.96 -19.16 -4.11
N SER A 166 24.28 -18.89 -4.12
CA SER A 166 24.81 -17.62 -3.61
C SER A 166 24.31 -16.43 -4.42
N ARG A 167 24.18 -16.54 -5.74
CA ARG A 167 23.57 -15.50 -6.60
C ARG A 167 22.08 -15.29 -6.35
N ALA A 168 21.33 -16.36 -6.07
CA ALA A 168 19.94 -16.22 -5.63
C ALA A 168 19.82 -15.47 -4.29
N THR A 169 20.90 -15.48 -3.49
CA THR A 169 20.98 -14.79 -2.18
C THR A 169 21.84 -13.52 -2.18
N ASP A 170 22.38 -13.09 -3.32
CA ASP A 170 23.34 -11.98 -3.42
C ASP A 170 22.64 -10.64 -3.17
N LYS A 171 23.18 -9.84 -2.25
CA LYS A 171 22.54 -8.63 -1.75
C LYS A 171 23.38 -7.42 -2.16
N PRO A 172 22.83 -6.46 -2.93
CA PRO A 172 23.50 -5.20 -3.17
C PRO A 172 23.42 -4.32 -1.91
N ILE A 173 24.19 -4.67 -0.87
CA ILE A 173 24.17 -4.03 0.46
C ILE A 173 24.37 -2.52 0.36
N GLY A 174 25.24 -2.05 -0.55
CA GLY A 174 25.45 -0.62 -0.77
C GLY A 174 24.19 0.11 -1.27
N LEU A 175 23.47 -0.46 -2.23
CA LEU A 175 22.22 0.13 -2.73
C LEU A 175 21.15 0.12 -1.64
N LEU A 176 21.04 -0.99 -0.90
CA LEU A 176 20.11 -1.16 0.20
C LEU A 176 20.35 -0.12 1.31
N ALA A 177 21.60 0.02 1.74
CA ALA A 177 22.01 1.00 2.75
C ALA A 177 21.72 2.43 2.29
N SER A 178 22.02 2.75 1.03
CA SER A 178 21.74 4.09 0.47
C SER A 178 20.23 4.39 0.43
N GLY A 179 19.40 3.41 0.10
CA GLY A 179 17.93 3.54 0.12
C GLY A 179 17.38 3.77 1.53
N ILE A 180 17.83 2.99 2.51
CA ILE A 180 17.42 3.16 3.92
C ILE A 180 17.88 4.52 4.45
N ALA A 181 19.11 4.93 4.14
CA ALA A 181 19.62 6.23 4.54
C ALA A 181 18.80 7.39 3.95
N ALA A 182 18.40 7.29 2.68
CA ALA A 182 17.51 8.27 2.05
C ALA A 182 16.13 8.32 2.70
N MET A 183 15.52 7.16 3.01
CA MET A 183 14.25 7.08 3.72
C MET A 183 14.34 7.66 5.14
N LEU A 184 15.44 7.39 5.86
CA LEU A 184 15.68 7.93 7.20
C LEU A 184 15.86 9.45 7.17
N LEU A 185 16.65 9.98 6.23
CA LEU A 185 16.84 11.42 6.07
C LEU A 185 15.53 12.13 5.72
N SER A 186 14.71 11.54 4.84
CA SER A 186 13.38 12.07 4.49
C SER A 186 12.44 12.08 5.70
N CYS A 187 12.40 10.97 6.45
CA CYS A 187 11.59 10.85 7.66
C CYS A 187 11.99 11.88 8.72
N LEU A 188 13.29 12.03 8.99
CA LEU A 188 13.81 13.03 9.93
C LEU A 188 13.47 14.44 9.46
N GLY A 189 13.65 14.75 8.16
CA GLY A 189 13.30 16.04 7.58
C GLY A 189 11.82 16.40 7.78
N LEU A 190 10.91 15.47 7.48
CA LEU A 190 9.46 15.66 7.66
C LEU A 190 9.08 15.87 9.13
N MET A 191 9.66 15.08 10.04
CA MET A 191 9.39 15.20 11.47
C MET A 191 9.96 16.49 12.06
N SER A 192 11.17 16.90 11.66
CA SER A 192 11.75 18.19 12.03
C SER A 192 10.90 19.35 11.54
N LEU A 193 10.41 19.30 10.29
CA LEU A 193 9.49 20.32 9.76
C LEU A 193 8.18 20.39 10.56
N LEU A 194 7.61 19.25 10.96
CA LEU A 194 6.41 19.20 11.77
C LEU A 194 6.64 19.80 13.17
N LEU A 195 7.80 19.55 13.79
CA LEU A 195 8.18 20.12 15.08
C LEU A 195 8.42 21.64 15.00
N LEU A 196 9.15 22.10 13.98
CA LEU A 196 9.38 23.53 13.74
C LEU A 196 8.05 24.27 13.49
N PHE A 197 7.15 23.66 12.71
CA PHE A 197 5.83 24.22 12.47
C PHE A 197 4.99 24.33 13.76
N ASN A 198 5.13 23.36 14.66
CA ASN A 198 4.47 23.40 15.97
C ASN A 198 5.07 24.50 16.88
N GLN A 199 6.36 24.78 16.80
CA GLN A 199 7.00 25.86 17.58
C GLN A 199 6.58 27.25 17.08
N ASP A 200 6.55 27.46 15.77
CA ASP A 200 6.12 28.74 15.16
C ASP A 200 4.68 29.12 15.52
N THR A 201 3.80 28.12 15.62
CA THR A 201 2.37 28.33 15.93
C THR A 201 2.11 28.53 17.43
N HIS A 202 2.99 28.02 18.31
CA HIS A 202 2.82 28.05 19.77
C HIS A 202 3.77 29.03 20.50
N PHE A 203 4.28 30.08 19.83
CA PHE A 203 5.36 30.96 20.33
C PHE A 203 5.13 31.69 21.67
N LYS A 204 4.03 31.47 22.40
CA LYS A 204 3.83 31.98 23.78
C LYS A 204 2.90 31.10 24.61
N ASN A 205 3.29 29.90 25.05
CA ASN A 205 2.87 29.41 26.38
C ASN A 205 3.61 28.14 26.87
N SER A 206 4.20 28.29 28.05
CA SER A 206 4.34 27.37 29.20
C SER A 206 4.11 25.86 28.99
N MET A 207 5.04 25.05 29.52
CA MET A 207 4.99 23.58 29.75
C MET A 207 3.58 22.99 29.63
N GLN A 208 3.18 22.65 28.41
CA GLN A 208 1.81 22.22 28.14
C GLN A 208 1.70 20.71 28.38
N LYS A 209 0.96 20.31 29.42
CA LYS A 209 0.59 18.90 29.65
C LYS A 209 -0.11 18.37 28.39
N TRP A 210 0.44 17.32 27.80
CA TRP A 210 -0.18 16.64 26.66
C TRP A 210 -1.50 16.03 27.08
N HIS A 211 -2.55 16.24 26.28
CA HIS A 211 -3.82 15.58 26.50
C HIS A 211 -3.78 14.11 26.05
N LEU A 212 -4.71 13.29 26.55
CA LEU A 212 -4.74 11.85 26.25
C LEU A 212 -4.84 11.56 24.75
N ASP A 213 -5.61 12.35 24.00
CA ASP A 213 -5.74 12.24 22.53
C ASP A 213 -4.41 12.53 21.80
N GLU A 214 -3.61 13.47 22.33
CA GLU A 214 -2.28 13.80 21.79
C GLU A 214 -1.25 12.70 22.05
N ILE A 215 -1.34 12.02 23.19
CA ILE A 215 -0.46 10.89 23.53
C ILE A 215 -0.89 9.62 22.78
N PHE A 216 -2.20 9.45 22.55
CA PHE A 216 -2.74 8.25 21.94
C PHE A 216 -2.31 8.06 20.48
N ILE A 217 -2.25 9.14 19.68
CA ILE A 217 -1.84 9.06 18.27
C ILE A 217 -0.43 8.47 18.08
N PRO A 218 0.65 9.00 18.69
CA PRO A 218 1.97 8.40 18.55
C PRO A 218 2.03 7.00 19.17
N ALA A 219 1.26 6.72 20.23
CA ALA A 219 1.17 5.37 20.81
C ALA A 219 0.58 4.36 19.80
N VAL A 220 -0.43 4.74 19.02
CA VAL A 220 -1.00 3.89 17.95
C VAL A 220 0.06 3.56 16.90
N ILE A 221 0.86 4.55 16.46
CA ILE A 221 1.94 4.32 15.49
C ILE A 221 3.00 3.37 16.08
N PHE A 222 3.36 3.56 17.34
CA PHE A 222 4.30 2.66 18.01
C PHE A 222 3.77 1.22 18.09
N ILE A 223 2.50 1.02 18.42
CA ILE A 223 1.85 -0.30 18.43
C ILE A 223 1.86 -0.92 17.03
N LEU A 224 1.57 -0.14 15.99
CA LEU A 224 1.63 -0.61 14.60
C LEU A 224 3.05 -1.05 14.21
N ILE A 225 4.08 -0.30 14.60
CA ILE A 225 5.48 -0.66 14.31
C ILE A 225 5.86 -1.99 14.97
N ILE A 226 5.48 -2.20 16.23
CA ILE A 226 5.76 -3.47 16.93
C ILE A 226 4.97 -4.62 16.30
N SER A 227 3.69 -4.39 16.02
CA SER A 227 2.81 -5.34 15.36
C SER A 227 3.37 -5.86 14.04
N MET A 228 4.03 -5.00 13.26
CA MET A 228 4.59 -5.37 11.97
C MET A 228 5.67 -6.47 12.04
N GLY A 229 6.26 -6.72 13.22
CA GLY A 229 7.25 -7.79 13.42
C GLY A 229 6.67 -9.21 13.46
N SER A 230 5.35 -9.38 13.43
CA SER A 230 4.70 -10.69 13.44
C SER A 230 3.87 -10.90 12.17
N SER A 231 4.04 -12.05 11.51
CA SER A 231 3.27 -12.38 10.29
C SER A 231 1.77 -12.41 10.56
N SER A 232 1.33 -13.01 11.68
CA SER A 232 -0.10 -13.09 12.03
C SER A 232 -0.70 -11.72 12.31
N MET A 233 0.06 -10.81 12.91
CA MET A 233 -0.41 -9.43 13.15
C MET A 233 -0.44 -8.60 11.87
N VAL A 234 0.45 -8.86 10.91
CA VAL A 234 0.39 -8.25 9.57
C VAL A 234 -0.83 -8.74 8.80
N GLU A 235 -1.18 -10.02 8.88
CA GLU A 235 -2.41 -10.54 8.26
C GLU A 235 -3.69 -9.97 8.89
N GLU A 236 -3.65 -9.64 10.18
CA GLU A 236 -4.79 -9.21 10.99
C GLU A 236 -4.82 -7.69 11.28
N GLU A 237 -4.07 -6.89 10.52
CA GLU A 237 -3.88 -5.46 10.75
C GLU A 237 -5.20 -4.65 10.77
N GLN A 238 -6.22 -5.09 10.03
CA GLN A 238 -7.56 -4.49 10.04
C GLN A 238 -8.10 -4.31 11.45
N TYR A 239 -7.87 -5.27 12.35
CA TYR A 239 -8.36 -5.19 13.72
C TYR A 239 -7.69 -4.07 14.50
N ILE A 240 -6.40 -3.83 14.26
CA ILE A 240 -5.65 -2.76 14.89
C ILE A 240 -6.21 -1.42 14.43
N TRP A 241 -6.39 -1.22 13.12
CA TRP A 241 -6.98 0.03 12.61
C TRP A 241 -8.39 0.27 13.17
N HIS A 242 -9.30 -0.69 13.07
CA HIS A 242 -10.66 -0.52 13.60
C HIS A 242 -10.68 -0.26 15.11
N PHE A 243 -9.88 -0.98 15.89
CA PHE A 243 -9.81 -0.83 17.33
C PHE A 243 -9.20 0.52 17.74
N MET A 244 -8.09 0.92 17.14
CA MET A 244 -7.42 2.16 17.47
C MET A 244 -8.21 3.39 17.02
N THR A 245 -8.84 3.35 15.83
CA THR A 245 -9.73 4.43 15.40
C THR A 245 -10.93 4.57 16.35
N SER A 246 -11.63 3.47 16.69
CA SER A 246 -12.76 3.55 17.61
C SER A 246 -12.36 4.06 19.00
N SER A 247 -11.21 3.61 19.52
CA SER A 247 -10.66 4.05 20.80
C SER A 247 -10.33 5.56 20.80
N LEU A 248 -9.74 6.08 19.73
CA LEU A 248 -9.48 7.51 19.59
C LEU A 248 -10.76 8.33 19.62
N TYR A 249 -11.81 7.91 18.90
CA TYR A 249 -13.10 8.61 18.92
C TYR A 249 -13.81 8.48 20.28
N LEU A 250 -13.63 7.40 21.04
CA LEU A 250 -14.11 7.29 22.42
C LEU A 250 -13.38 8.26 23.37
N ILE A 251 -12.07 8.45 23.19
CA ILE A 251 -11.30 9.47 23.95
C ILE A 251 -11.83 10.87 23.62
N LEU A 252 -12.08 11.16 22.34
CA LEU A 252 -12.66 12.44 21.90
C LEU A 252 -14.08 12.63 22.43
N LEU A 253 -14.89 11.56 22.47
CA LEU A 253 -16.23 11.58 23.07
C LEU A 253 -16.17 11.92 24.55
N ARG A 254 -15.29 11.26 25.31
CA ARG A 254 -15.08 11.54 26.74
C ARG A 254 -14.73 13.01 26.94
N ARG A 255 -13.85 13.55 26.09
CA ARG A 255 -13.45 14.96 26.15
C ARG A 255 -14.64 15.91 25.88
N ALA A 256 -15.46 15.59 24.90
CA ALA A 256 -16.66 16.36 24.57
C ALA A 256 -17.74 16.31 25.68
N ILE A 257 -17.87 15.18 26.39
CA ILE A 257 -18.78 15.06 27.54
C ILE A 257 -18.24 15.85 28.76
N GLN A 258 -16.93 15.89 28.93
CA GLN A 258 -16.29 16.59 30.05
C GLN A 258 -16.29 18.12 29.90
N SER A 259 -16.39 18.65 28.68
CA SER A 259 -16.63 20.08 28.51
C SER A 259 -18.07 20.39 28.98
N LYS A 260 -18.21 21.23 30.01
CA LYS A 260 -19.49 21.52 30.71
C LYS A 260 -20.55 22.24 29.87
N ALA A 261 -20.39 22.30 28.55
CA ALA A 261 -21.33 22.96 27.64
C ALA A 261 -22.19 21.93 26.91
N SER A 262 -23.45 22.29 26.66
CA SER A 262 -24.48 21.41 26.10
C SER A 262 -24.25 21.10 24.61
N HIS A 263 -23.24 20.29 24.31
CA HIS A 263 -22.79 19.98 22.95
C HIS A 263 -23.41 18.70 22.39
N TYR A 264 -24.75 18.58 22.42
CA TYR A 264 -25.44 17.40 21.89
C TYR A 264 -25.03 17.06 20.45
N HIS A 265 -24.84 18.07 19.59
CA HIS A 265 -24.41 17.88 18.20
C HIS A 265 -23.02 17.24 18.05
N GLN A 266 -22.06 17.55 18.94
CA GLN A 266 -20.73 16.94 18.92
C GLN A 266 -20.81 15.46 19.33
N ILE A 267 -21.59 15.19 20.38
CA ILE A 267 -21.84 13.83 20.87
C ILE A 267 -22.49 12.99 19.76
N TYR A 268 -23.53 13.50 19.10
CA TYR A 268 -24.17 12.80 17.97
C TYR A 268 -23.21 12.54 16.81
N SER A 269 -22.30 13.49 16.52
CA SER A 269 -21.31 13.33 15.45
C SER A 269 -20.36 12.17 15.76
N VAL A 270 -19.82 12.10 16.98
CA VAL A 270 -18.93 10.99 17.38
C VAL A 270 -19.67 9.66 17.46
N ILE A 271 -20.89 9.64 17.98
CA ILE A 271 -21.73 8.43 17.98
C ILE A 271 -21.96 7.94 16.55
N THR A 272 -22.24 8.85 15.61
CA THR A 272 -22.39 8.50 14.18
C THR A 272 -21.12 7.85 13.64
N VAL A 273 -19.93 8.42 13.92
CA VAL A 273 -18.65 7.82 13.49
C VAL A 273 -18.46 6.41 14.04
N LEU A 274 -18.77 6.18 15.32
CA LEU A 274 -18.64 4.89 15.98
C LEU A 274 -19.63 3.85 15.44
N LEU A 275 -20.89 4.24 15.22
CA LEU A 275 -21.92 3.36 14.65
C LEU A 275 -21.57 2.95 13.21
N CYS A 276 -21.22 3.91 12.35
CA CYS A 276 -20.77 3.62 10.99
C CYS A 276 -19.53 2.72 11.00
N GLY A 277 -18.57 2.98 11.90
CA GLY A 277 -17.35 2.17 12.03
C GLY A 277 -17.64 0.74 12.49
N ARG A 278 -18.64 0.55 13.36
CA ARG A 278 -19.08 -0.78 13.79
C ARG A 278 -19.70 -1.58 12.64
N VAL A 279 -20.53 -0.93 11.82
CA VAL A 279 -21.13 -1.56 10.63
C VAL A 279 -20.05 -1.89 9.59
N LEU A 280 -19.13 -0.96 9.32
CA LEU A 280 -18.02 -1.17 8.37
C LEU A 280 -17.12 -2.33 8.78
N ARG A 281 -16.77 -2.44 10.07
CA ARG A 281 -15.99 -3.59 10.57
C ARG A 281 -16.71 -4.92 10.37
N GLY A 282 -18.04 -4.94 10.47
CA GLY A 282 -18.83 -6.15 10.24
C GLY A 282 -19.13 -6.41 8.76
N TRP A 283 -18.81 -5.46 7.87
CA TRP A 283 -19.18 -5.55 6.46
C TRP A 283 -18.41 -6.64 5.74
N HIS A 284 -17.09 -6.63 5.94
CA HIS A 284 -16.14 -7.63 5.47
C HIS A 284 -15.33 -8.15 6.65
N GLN A 285 -15.29 -9.47 6.83
CA GLN A 285 -14.31 -10.08 7.72
C GLN A 285 -13.02 -10.37 6.95
N GLY A 286 -12.06 -9.45 7.05
CA GLY A 286 -10.71 -9.64 6.51
C GLY A 286 -9.85 -10.59 7.35
N GLY A 287 -8.64 -10.85 6.87
CA GLY A 287 -7.65 -11.70 7.54
C GLY A 287 -7.80 -13.18 7.19
N VAL A 288 -6.98 -14.01 7.83
CA VAL A 288 -6.94 -15.46 7.57
C VAL A 288 -7.82 -16.20 8.57
N ASN A 289 -7.77 -15.82 9.85
CA ASN A 289 -8.31 -16.61 10.95
C ASN A 289 -9.83 -16.73 10.96
N TRP A 290 -10.55 -15.73 10.44
CA TRP A 290 -12.01 -15.63 10.54
C TRP A 290 -12.70 -15.53 9.18
N SER A 291 -11.94 -15.75 8.10
CA SER A 291 -12.41 -15.64 6.71
C SER A 291 -13.56 -16.60 6.37
N TYR A 292 -13.68 -17.72 7.08
CA TYR A 292 -14.74 -18.72 6.87
C TYR A 292 -16.09 -18.29 7.46
N LEU A 293 -16.12 -17.33 8.38
CA LEU A 293 -17.37 -16.87 8.98
C LEU A 293 -18.17 -16.01 7.98
N PRO A 294 -19.52 -16.08 8.03
CA PRO A 294 -20.35 -15.21 7.23
C PRO A 294 -20.24 -13.76 7.72
N ASP A 295 -20.07 -12.83 6.78
CA ASP A 295 -20.12 -11.40 7.01
C ASP A 295 -21.33 -10.77 6.29
N ILE A 296 -21.56 -9.47 6.49
CA ILE A 296 -22.72 -8.78 5.91
C ILE A 296 -22.67 -8.85 4.39
N SER A 297 -21.48 -8.71 3.79
CA SER A 297 -21.25 -8.81 2.35
C SER A 297 -21.72 -10.16 1.79
N LYS A 298 -21.20 -11.27 2.31
CA LYS A 298 -21.56 -12.63 1.86
C LYS A 298 -23.05 -12.92 2.04
N PHE A 299 -23.65 -12.45 3.14
CA PHE A 299 -25.09 -12.60 3.37
C PHE A 299 -25.93 -11.86 2.32
N LEU A 300 -25.52 -10.66 1.94
CA LEU A 300 -26.19 -9.88 0.89
C LEU A 300 -26.02 -10.51 -0.50
N GLU A 301 -24.84 -11.07 -0.79
CA GLU A 301 -24.58 -11.79 -2.04
C GLU A 301 -25.47 -13.03 -2.17
N GLN A 302 -25.64 -13.79 -1.08
CA GLN A 302 -26.54 -14.95 -1.04
C GLN A 302 -28.02 -14.56 -1.18
N SER A 303 -28.40 -13.37 -0.72
CA SER A 303 -29.80 -12.88 -0.79
C SER A 303 -30.24 -12.53 -2.22
N GLY A 304 -29.30 -12.34 -3.15
CA GLY A 304 -29.58 -12.15 -4.57
C GLY A 304 -29.56 -10.70 -5.06
N THR A 305 -29.64 -10.54 -6.38
CA THR A 305 -29.35 -9.28 -7.09
C THR A 305 -30.34 -8.14 -6.80
N LEU A 306 -31.59 -8.45 -6.45
CA LEU A 306 -32.61 -7.45 -6.13
C LEU A 306 -32.22 -6.63 -4.88
N HIS A 307 -31.76 -7.31 -3.83
CA HIS A 307 -31.35 -6.67 -2.58
C HIS A 307 -30.11 -5.80 -2.77
N ILE A 308 -29.14 -6.27 -3.56
CA ILE A 308 -27.94 -5.50 -3.92
C ILE A 308 -28.32 -4.21 -4.67
N LYS A 309 -29.21 -4.30 -5.67
CA LYS A 309 -29.69 -3.10 -6.38
C LYS A 309 -30.43 -2.13 -5.47
N SER A 310 -31.26 -2.63 -4.57
CA SER A 310 -31.94 -1.80 -3.56
C SER A 310 -30.94 -1.09 -2.64
N LEU A 311 -29.86 -1.79 -2.26
CA LEU A 311 -28.79 -1.23 -1.43
C LEU A 311 -27.97 -0.18 -2.19
N GLN A 312 -27.67 -0.39 -3.47
CA GLN A 312 -27.03 0.61 -4.34
C GLN A 312 -27.87 1.88 -4.45
N LEU A 313 -29.20 1.74 -4.62
CA LEU A 313 -30.11 2.87 -4.67
C LEU A 313 -30.12 3.63 -3.34
N LEU A 314 -30.24 2.93 -2.22
CA LEU A 314 -30.20 3.52 -0.87
C LEU A 314 -28.88 4.26 -0.62
N SER A 315 -27.75 3.64 -0.96
CA SER A 315 -26.42 4.24 -0.85
C SER A 315 -26.31 5.52 -1.69
N THR A 316 -26.81 5.49 -2.93
CA THR A 316 -26.80 6.66 -3.83
C THR A 316 -27.62 7.81 -3.23
N ILE A 317 -28.81 7.54 -2.69
CA ILE A 317 -29.65 8.53 -2.00
C ILE A 317 -28.92 9.09 -0.76
N LEU A 318 -28.21 8.23 -0.03
CA LEU A 318 -27.49 8.60 1.17
C LEU A 318 -26.28 9.50 0.85
N VAL A 319 -25.53 9.21 -0.22
CA VAL A 319 -24.44 10.08 -0.72
C VAL A 319 -25.00 11.45 -1.14
N ILE A 320 -26.10 11.48 -1.91
CA ILE A 320 -26.70 12.74 -2.37
C ILE A 320 -27.20 13.57 -1.18
N SER A 321 -27.93 12.95 -0.26
CA SER A 321 -28.50 13.65 0.90
C SER A 321 -27.42 14.20 1.83
N THR A 322 -26.36 13.43 2.12
CA THR A 322 -25.23 13.90 2.94
C THR A 322 -24.49 15.05 2.27
N CYS A 323 -24.16 14.96 0.97
CA CYS A 323 -23.52 16.04 0.23
C CYS A 323 -24.40 17.29 0.15
N LEU A 324 -25.72 17.15 -0.03
CA LEU A 324 -26.66 18.26 -0.02
C LEU A 324 -26.75 18.93 1.36
N LEU A 325 -26.79 18.15 2.44
CA LEU A 325 -26.78 18.67 3.80
C LEU A 325 -25.52 19.48 4.11
N VAL A 326 -24.36 19.01 3.65
CA VAL A 326 -23.10 19.77 3.76
C VAL A 326 -23.19 21.07 2.97
N LEU A 327 -23.70 21.03 1.74
CA LEU A 327 -23.86 22.21 0.90
C LEU A 327 -24.84 23.24 1.51
N LEU A 328 -25.95 22.78 2.10
CA LEU A 328 -26.95 23.62 2.78
C LEU A 328 -26.43 24.20 4.10
N ALA A 329 -25.57 23.48 4.81
CA ALA A 329 -24.91 23.98 6.01
C ALA A 329 -23.95 25.13 5.71
N LEU A 330 -23.53 25.29 4.44
CA LEU A 330 -22.74 26.44 4.04
C LEU A 330 -23.62 27.68 3.97
N LYS A 331 -23.17 28.76 4.61
CA LYS A 331 -23.72 30.11 4.43
C LYS A 331 -23.36 30.70 3.07
N LEU A 332 -23.22 29.86 2.03
CA LEU A 332 -23.03 30.29 0.66
C LEU A 332 -24.27 31.05 0.19
N ARG A 333 -24.07 31.94 -0.78
CA ARG A 333 -25.19 32.59 -1.46
C ARG A 333 -26.06 31.51 -2.08
N LYS A 334 -27.37 31.50 -1.79
CA LYS A 334 -28.34 30.51 -2.31
C LYS A 334 -28.18 30.25 -3.82
N ARG A 335 -27.85 31.28 -4.61
CA ARG A 335 -27.59 31.19 -6.06
C ARG A 335 -26.43 30.24 -6.41
N VAL A 336 -25.35 30.24 -5.64
CA VAL A 336 -24.16 29.39 -5.87
C VAL A 336 -24.48 27.93 -5.55
N ALA A 337 -25.22 27.67 -4.47
CA ALA A 337 -25.66 26.32 -4.12
C ALA A 337 -26.58 25.71 -5.20
N ILE A 338 -27.50 26.51 -5.77
CA ILE A 338 -28.38 26.06 -6.87
C ILE A 338 -27.56 25.65 -8.10
N ILE A 339 -26.51 26.41 -8.46
CA ILE A 339 -25.65 26.07 -9.60
C ILE A 339 -24.98 24.70 -9.38
N PHE A 340 -24.45 24.42 -8.19
CA PHE A 340 -23.82 23.12 -7.92
C PHE A 340 -24.82 21.97 -8.00
N VAL A 341 -26.04 22.14 -7.48
CA VAL A 341 -27.09 21.11 -7.63
C VAL A 341 -27.40 20.85 -9.11
N LEU A 342 -27.49 21.90 -9.94
CA LEU A 342 -27.72 21.76 -11.39
C LEU A 342 -26.55 21.06 -12.11
N VAL A 343 -25.31 21.29 -11.70
CA VAL A 343 -24.13 20.63 -12.31
C VAL A 343 -24.13 19.13 -12.02
N TYR A 344 -24.49 18.72 -10.81
CA TYR A 344 -24.42 17.31 -10.40
C TYR A 344 -25.69 16.49 -10.65
N ILE A 345 -26.82 17.12 -10.96
CA ILE A 345 -28.07 16.39 -11.24
C ILE A 345 -27.90 15.44 -12.43
N PHE A 346 -27.20 15.86 -13.48
CA PHE A 346 -27.00 15.06 -14.68
C PHE A 346 -26.14 13.81 -14.43
N PRO A 347 -24.91 13.89 -13.86
CA PRO A 347 -24.14 12.68 -13.55
C PRO A 347 -24.85 11.76 -12.54
N VAL A 348 -25.61 12.30 -11.58
CA VAL A 348 -26.42 11.48 -10.67
C VAL A 348 -27.49 10.70 -11.43
N LEU A 349 -28.22 11.33 -12.35
CA LEU A 349 -29.22 10.65 -13.18
C LEU A 349 -28.61 9.56 -14.06
N LEU A 350 -27.41 9.78 -14.60
CA LEU A 350 -26.68 8.78 -15.37
C LEU A 350 -26.30 7.56 -14.52
N ILE A 351 -25.84 7.78 -13.28
CA ILE A 351 -25.52 6.70 -12.34
C ILE A 351 -26.78 5.89 -12.00
N LEU A 352 -27.90 6.57 -11.73
CA LEU A 352 -29.18 5.90 -11.49
C LEU A 352 -29.60 5.06 -12.71
N LYS A 353 -29.46 5.61 -13.92
CA LYS A 353 -29.73 4.85 -15.16
C LYS A 353 -28.82 3.62 -15.27
N GLN A 354 -27.52 3.75 -14.97
CA GLN A 354 -26.56 2.65 -15.02
C GLN A 354 -26.89 1.53 -14.02
N ILE A 355 -27.39 1.86 -12.83
CA ILE A 355 -27.81 0.86 -11.82
C ILE A 355 -28.98 0.00 -12.34
N PHE A 356 -29.94 0.60 -13.06
CA PHE A 356 -31.07 -0.12 -13.63
C PHE A 356 -30.76 -0.82 -14.95
N GLN A 357 -29.98 -0.17 -15.82
CA GLN A 357 -29.60 -0.63 -17.16
C GLN A 357 -28.09 -0.53 -17.33
N TYR A 358 -27.41 -1.66 -17.17
CA TYR A 358 -25.97 -1.72 -17.31
C TYR A 358 -25.57 -1.54 -18.78
N GLN A 359 -24.84 -0.47 -19.09
CA GLN A 359 -24.35 -0.19 -20.44
C GLN A 359 -22.96 0.47 -20.42
N ASP A 360 -21.98 -0.13 -21.08
CA ASP A 360 -20.58 0.35 -21.04
C ASP A 360 -20.40 1.77 -21.58
N SER A 361 -21.15 2.15 -22.62
CA SER A 361 -21.08 3.49 -23.19
C SER A 361 -21.54 4.58 -22.21
N ILE A 362 -22.46 4.27 -21.29
CA ILE A 362 -22.91 5.23 -20.27
C ILE A 362 -21.80 5.50 -19.25
N ILE A 363 -21.01 4.48 -18.89
CA ILE A 363 -19.90 4.61 -17.94
C ILE A 363 -18.85 5.60 -18.43
N GLN A 364 -18.47 5.53 -19.70
CA GLN A 364 -17.52 6.46 -20.32
C GLN A 364 -18.04 7.91 -20.29
N ILE A 365 -19.34 8.10 -20.54
CA ILE A 365 -19.99 9.42 -20.44
C ILE A 365 -19.95 9.91 -18.98
N ILE A 366 -20.19 9.03 -18.00
CA ILE A 366 -20.12 9.41 -16.58
C ILE A 366 -18.71 9.86 -16.20
N TYR A 367 -17.65 9.15 -16.61
CA TYR A 367 -16.27 9.57 -16.37
C TYR A 367 -15.98 10.96 -16.97
N ALA A 368 -16.41 11.20 -18.21
CA ALA A 368 -16.22 12.48 -18.87
C ALA A 368 -16.96 13.62 -18.14
N VAL A 369 -18.23 13.41 -17.78
CA VAL A 369 -19.06 14.42 -17.10
C VAL A 369 -18.53 14.73 -15.70
N LEU A 370 -18.15 13.70 -14.92
CA LEU A 370 -17.54 13.90 -13.60
C LEU A 370 -16.19 14.62 -13.71
N GLY A 371 -15.35 14.26 -14.68
CA GLY A 371 -14.08 14.95 -14.93
C GLY A 371 -14.27 16.42 -15.33
N ILE A 372 -15.16 16.70 -16.27
CA ILE A 372 -15.43 18.08 -16.73
C ILE A 372 -16.03 18.92 -15.59
N SER A 373 -16.97 18.37 -14.83
CA SER A 373 -17.58 19.08 -13.71
C SER A 373 -16.59 19.41 -12.59
N THR A 374 -15.70 18.47 -12.24
CA THR A 374 -14.67 18.69 -11.21
C THR A 374 -13.66 19.74 -11.64
N VAL A 375 -13.11 19.62 -12.85
CA VAL A 375 -12.15 20.60 -13.40
C VAL A 375 -12.81 21.97 -13.56
N GLY A 376 -14.05 22.01 -14.04
CA GLY A 376 -14.81 23.25 -14.20
C GLY A 376 -15.03 23.98 -12.87
N ILE A 377 -15.42 23.25 -11.81
CA ILE A 377 -15.62 23.82 -10.47
C ILE A 377 -14.27 24.27 -9.87
N PHE A 378 -13.23 23.46 -10.00
CA PHE A 378 -11.87 23.80 -9.57
C PHE A 378 -11.40 25.12 -10.19
N VAL A 379 -11.53 25.27 -11.51
CA VAL A 379 -11.09 26.48 -12.22
C VAL A 379 -11.97 27.67 -11.89
N ALA A 380 -13.29 27.54 -11.93
CA ALA A 380 -14.23 28.67 -11.86
C ALA A 380 -14.41 29.24 -10.43
N THR A 381 -14.38 28.40 -9.40
CA THR A 381 -14.75 28.79 -8.03
C THR A 381 -13.93 29.97 -7.50
N PRO A 382 -12.58 30.00 -7.61
CA PRO A 382 -11.78 31.10 -7.09
C PRO A 382 -12.01 32.44 -7.82
N TRP A 383 -12.56 32.42 -9.04
CA TRP A 383 -12.92 33.63 -9.80
C TRP A 383 -14.30 34.16 -9.42
N LEU A 384 -15.24 33.26 -9.10
CA LEU A 384 -16.63 33.61 -8.78
C LEU A 384 -16.81 34.07 -7.32
N MET A 385 -15.99 33.57 -6.40
CA MET A 385 -16.09 33.94 -4.99
C MET A 385 -15.80 35.44 -4.77
N PRO A 386 -16.55 36.13 -3.88
CA PRO A 386 -16.42 37.57 -3.70
C PRO A 386 -15.08 37.94 -3.07
N LEU A 387 -14.46 39.01 -3.57
CA LEU A 387 -13.41 39.73 -2.84
C LEU A 387 -14.08 40.59 -1.77
N GLN A 388 -13.73 40.40 -0.50
CA GLN A 388 -14.15 41.31 0.57
C GLN A 388 -13.59 42.72 0.34
N ASN A 389 -14.20 43.73 0.97
CA ASN A 389 -13.90 45.13 0.70
C ASN A 389 -12.41 45.44 0.96
N LEU A 390 -11.74 46.14 0.04
CA LEU A 390 -10.31 46.50 0.19
C LEU A 390 -10.05 47.40 1.41
N GLN A 391 -11.09 48.07 1.91
CA GLN A 391 -11.05 48.89 3.13
C GLN A 391 -11.16 48.07 4.43
N THR A 392 -11.58 46.81 4.36
CA THR A 392 -11.54 45.91 5.52
C THR A 392 -10.13 45.36 5.70
N ARG A 393 -9.69 45.14 6.94
CA ARG A 393 -8.35 44.60 7.25
C ARG A 393 -8.05 43.22 6.60
N PHE A 394 -9.05 42.55 6.02
CA PHE A 394 -8.95 41.21 5.41
C PHE A 394 -9.69 41.11 4.06
N PRO A 395 -9.01 41.35 2.92
CA PRO A 395 -9.63 41.17 1.60
C PRO A 395 -9.81 39.70 1.18
N PHE A 396 -9.37 38.73 2.00
CA PHE A 396 -9.14 37.32 1.62
C PHE A 396 -10.17 36.30 2.14
N GLY A 397 -11.30 36.73 2.73
CA GLY A 397 -12.31 35.78 3.24
C GLY A 397 -12.89 34.80 2.21
N GLY A 398 -12.80 35.12 0.92
CA GLY A 398 -13.23 34.22 -0.17
C GLY A 398 -12.31 33.02 -0.43
N ILE A 399 -11.08 33.01 0.10
CA ILE A 399 -10.15 31.88 -0.04
C ILE A 399 -10.68 30.65 0.68
N GLY A 400 -11.09 30.80 1.96
CA GLY A 400 -11.62 29.68 2.75
C GLY A 400 -12.89 29.07 2.14
N ASP A 401 -13.81 29.91 1.66
CA ASP A 401 -15.02 29.44 0.97
C ASP A 401 -14.67 28.69 -0.34
N SER A 402 -13.65 29.15 -1.08
CA SER A 402 -13.20 28.49 -2.30
C SER A 402 -12.60 27.11 -2.02
N VAL A 403 -11.70 27.03 -1.04
CA VAL A 403 -11.05 25.79 -0.60
C VAL A 403 -12.09 24.76 -0.17
N PHE A 404 -13.07 25.18 0.64
CA PHE A 404 -14.13 24.29 1.11
C PHE A 404 -14.99 23.75 -0.04
N VAL A 405 -15.45 24.64 -0.94
CA VAL A 405 -16.32 24.26 -2.07
C VAL A 405 -15.62 23.31 -3.03
N ILE A 406 -14.34 23.55 -3.32
CA ILE A 406 -13.53 22.65 -4.15
C ILE A 406 -13.35 21.30 -3.43
N GLY A 407 -13.06 21.31 -2.12
CA GLY A 407 -12.99 20.08 -1.33
C GLY A 407 -14.30 19.27 -1.36
N TRP A 408 -15.45 19.93 -1.21
CA TRP A 408 -16.77 19.30 -1.33
C TRP A 408 -16.99 18.70 -2.72
N CYS A 409 -16.59 19.40 -3.77
CA CYS A 409 -16.66 18.94 -5.15
C CYS A 409 -15.81 17.67 -5.38
N TYR A 410 -14.58 17.63 -4.85
CA TYR A 410 -13.72 16.45 -4.93
C TYR A 410 -14.32 15.27 -4.18
N VAL A 411 -14.77 15.48 -2.94
CA VAL A 411 -15.41 14.43 -2.13
C VAL A 411 -16.65 13.88 -2.82
N PHE A 412 -17.55 14.74 -3.31
CA PHE A 412 -18.78 14.29 -3.94
C PHE A 412 -18.51 13.53 -5.25
N SER A 413 -17.63 14.05 -6.10
CA SER A 413 -17.27 13.40 -7.35
C SER A 413 -16.54 12.08 -7.14
N TRP A 414 -15.68 12.01 -6.12
CA TRP A 414 -15.02 10.76 -5.73
C TRP A 414 -16.03 9.73 -5.26
N CYS A 415 -16.99 10.09 -4.40
CA CYS A 415 -18.03 9.17 -3.97
C CYS A 415 -18.89 8.68 -5.15
N LEU A 416 -19.30 9.57 -6.06
CA LEU A 416 -20.05 9.18 -7.27
C LEU A 416 -19.26 8.24 -8.18
N LEU A 417 -17.95 8.47 -8.33
CA LEU A 417 -17.06 7.59 -9.07
C LEU A 417 -16.95 6.20 -8.42
N GLN A 418 -16.78 6.16 -7.09
CA GLN A 418 -16.67 4.90 -6.34
C GLN A 418 -17.97 4.09 -6.33
N LEU A 419 -19.14 4.72 -6.42
CA LEU A 419 -20.42 4.00 -6.58
C LEU A 419 -20.50 3.18 -7.88
N ILE A 420 -19.68 3.52 -8.88
CA ILE A 420 -19.60 2.81 -10.17
C ILE A 420 -18.46 1.80 -10.17
N LEU A 421 -17.30 2.20 -9.65
CA LEU A 421 -16.07 1.42 -9.73
C LEU A 421 -16.01 0.27 -8.70
N GLN A 422 -16.53 0.49 -7.50
CA GLN A 422 -16.55 -0.54 -6.48
C GLN A 422 -17.56 -1.63 -6.83
N GLN A 423 -17.33 -2.83 -6.29
CA GLN A 423 -18.34 -3.89 -6.36
C GLN A 423 -19.69 -3.39 -5.83
N PRO A 424 -20.82 -3.81 -6.44
CA PRO A 424 -22.16 -3.38 -6.03
C PRO A 424 -22.47 -3.49 -4.54
N VAL A 425 -21.95 -4.52 -3.87
CA VAL A 425 -22.10 -4.73 -2.43
C VAL A 425 -21.36 -3.67 -1.59
N ASN A 426 -20.28 -3.10 -2.12
CA ASN A 426 -19.48 -2.06 -1.46
C ASN A 426 -20.02 -0.64 -1.62
N SER A 427 -21.17 -0.47 -2.29
CA SER A 427 -21.83 0.83 -2.40
C SER A 427 -22.21 1.40 -1.03
N MET A 428 -22.75 0.59 -0.12
CA MET A 428 -23.15 1.04 1.22
C MET A 428 -21.94 1.42 2.08
N PRO A 429 -20.86 0.63 2.17
CA PRO A 429 -19.61 1.05 2.78
C PRO A 429 -19.10 2.41 2.33
N THR A 430 -19.12 2.70 1.03
CA THR A 430 -18.68 4.00 0.49
C THR A 430 -19.49 5.15 1.07
N SER A 431 -20.81 4.97 1.20
CA SER A 431 -21.71 5.98 1.77
C SER A 431 -21.55 6.14 3.29
N LEU A 432 -21.27 5.05 4.02
CA LEU A 432 -20.97 5.08 5.45
C LEU A 432 -19.63 5.76 5.74
N LEU A 433 -18.62 5.55 4.89
CA LEU A 433 -17.34 6.25 4.99
C LEU A 433 -17.50 7.76 4.80
N LEU A 434 -18.30 8.19 3.83
CA LEU A 434 -18.64 9.60 3.65
C LEU A 434 -19.31 10.19 4.90
N MET A 435 -20.25 9.44 5.50
CA MET A 435 -20.88 9.85 6.76
C MET A 435 -19.87 9.98 7.91
N GLN A 436 -18.93 9.04 8.06
CA GLN A 436 -17.88 9.13 9.08
C GLN A 436 -17.05 10.39 8.88
N ILE A 437 -16.58 10.66 7.66
CA ILE A 437 -15.74 11.81 7.35
C ILE A 437 -16.47 13.13 7.63
N VAL A 438 -17.71 13.26 7.15
CA VAL A 438 -18.53 14.48 7.37
C VAL A 438 -18.82 14.67 8.86
N ALA A 439 -19.15 13.61 9.59
CA ALA A 439 -19.39 13.67 11.03
C ALA A 439 -18.12 14.08 11.80
N SER A 440 -16.95 13.55 11.42
CA SER A 440 -15.67 13.94 12.00
C SER A 440 -15.33 15.40 11.73
N ILE A 441 -15.50 15.89 10.50
CA ILE A 441 -15.27 17.30 10.16
C ILE A 441 -16.24 18.19 10.96
N ARG A 442 -17.52 17.80 11.10
CA ARG A 442 -18.51 18.53 11.89
C ARG A 442 -18.13 18.59 13.37
N PHE A 443 -17.67 17.47 13.93
CA PHE A 443 -17.17 17.42 15.31
C PHE A 443 -16.00 18.40 15.52
N PHE A 444 -15.05 18.45 14.60
CA PHE A 444 -13.87 19.31 14.71
C PHE A 444 -14.10 20.79 14.35
N SER A 445 -15.27 21.15 13.81
CA SER A 445 -15.62 22.51 13.39
C SER A 445 -16.12 23.39 14.54
N ASP A 446 -16.45 22.81 15.69
CA ASP A 446 -16.99 23.54 16.83
C ASP A 446 -15.89 24.27 17.64
N ARG A 447 -16.19 25.47 18.14
CA ARG A 447 -15.19 26.40 18.68
C ARG A 447 -14.76 26.11 20.12
N ASP A 448 -15.61 25.43 20.87
CA ASP A 448 -15.45 25.34 22.33
C ASP A 448 -14.56 24.16 22.76
N LEU A 449 -14.30 23.20 21.86
CA LEU A 449 -13.39 22.08 22.10
C LEU A 449 -12.05 22.33 21.41
N HIS A 450 -11.05 22.80 22.15
CA HIS A 450 -9.71 23.06 21.62
C HIS A 450 -8.92 21.76 21.33
N VAL A 451 -9.23 21.09 20.22
CA VAL A 451 -8.44 19.98 19.67
C VAL A 451 -7.39 20.55 18.71
N LYS A 452 -6.12 20.19 18.89
CA LYS A 452 -5.02 20.65 18.02
C LYS A 452 -5.24 20.17 16.58
N GLN A 453 -4.89 21.01 15.60
CA GLN A 453 -5.16 20.72 14.18
C GLN A 453 -4.50 19.41 13.70
N TRP A 454 -3.28 19.11 14.15
CA TRP A 454 -2.61 17.86 13.79
C TRP A 454 -3.35 16.60 14.29
N VAL A 455 -4.00 16.67 15.45
CA VAL A 455 -4.84 15.59 16.00
C VAL A 455 -6.07 15.37 15.12
N LYS A 456 -6.69 16.46 14.65
CA LYS A 456 -7.83 16.39 13.71
C LYS A 456 -7.45 15.65 12.43
N VAL A 457 -6.30 16.00 11.85
CA VAL A 457 -5.78 15.40 10.61
C VAL A 457 -5.41 13.92 10.82
N ALA A 458 -4.72 13.59 11.92
CA ALA A 458 -4.38 12.21 12.25
C ALA A 458 -5.63 11.34 12.47
N ALA A 459 -6.64 11.86 13.17
CA ALA A 459 -7.91 11.15 13.39
C ALA A 459 -8.65 10.85 12.08
N LEU A 460 -8.66 11.80 11.13
CA LEU A 460 -9.21 11.58 9.80
C LEU A 460 -8.38 10.54 9.02
N TYR A 461 -7.06 10.63 9.05
CA TYR A 461 -6.17 9.65 8.42
C TYR A 461 -6.45 8.22 8.91
N TYR A 462 -6.68 8.05 10.22
CA TYR A 462 -7.03 6.74 10.81
C TYR A 462 -8.39 6.22 10.31
N VAL A 463 -9.39 7.09 10.15
CA VAL A 463 -10.67 6.70 9.51
C VAL A 463 -10.43 6.23 8.07
N GLY A 464 -9.55 6.88 7.33
CA GLY A 464 -9.20 6.50 5.96
C GLY A 464 -8.57 5.11 5.87
N MET A 465 -7.61 4.82 6.76
CA MET A 465 -6.97 3.51 6.84
C MET A 465 -7.92 2.42 7.33
N ALA A 466 -8.74 2.68 8.36
CA ALA A 466 -9.77 1.74 8.80
C ALA A 466 -10.81 1.47 7.69
N GLY A 467 -11.16 2.48 6.90
CA GLY A 467 -12.07 2.33 5.77
C GLY A 467 -11.48 1.58 4.57
N HIS A 468 -10.16 1.55 4.41
CA HIS A 468 -9.51 0.70 3.39
C HIS A 468 -9.85 -0.77 3.62
N PHE A 469 -9.71 -1.24 4.86
CA PHE A 469 -10.11 -2.59 5.28
C PHE A 469 -11.64 -2.75 5.32
N GLY A 470 -12.39 -1.70 5.68
CA GLY A 470 -13.86 -1.71 5.66
C GLY A 470 -14.48 -1.88 4.26
N LEU A 471 -13.72 -1.64 3.19
CA LEU A 471 -14.13 -1.92 1.80
C LEU A 471 -13.77 -3.35 1.35
N GLY A 472 -13.19 -4.18 2.23
CA GLY A 472 -12.85 -5.58 1.94
C GLY A 472 -11.41 -5.79 1.46
N ASN A 473 -10.58 -4.74 1.40
CA ASN A 473 -9.17 -4.89 1.10
C ASN A 473 -8.43 -5.54 2.27
N THR A 474 -7.41 -6.34 1.98
CA THR A 474 -6.49 -6.91 2.97
C THR A 474 -5.04 -6.66 2.52
N ASN A 475 -4.07 -7.09 3.34
CA ASN A 475 -2.66 -7.06 2.96
C ASN A 475 -2.26 -8.18 1.95
N THR A 476 -3.23 -8.90 1.40
CA THR A 476 -3.02 -9.95 0.39
C THR A 476 -3.41 -9.48 -1.00
N LEU A 477 -2.57 -9.78 -2.00
CA LEU A 477 -2.83 -9.39 -3.40
C LEU A 477 -4.10 -10.02 -3.98
N ALA A 478 -4.58 -11.12 -3.40
CA ALA A 478 -5.79 -11.81 -3.82
C ALA A 478 -7.07 -10.97 -3.61
N THR A 479 -7.04 -9.99 -2.72
CA THR A 479 -8.20 -9.12 -2.43
C THR A 479 -8.31 -7.89 -3.34
N ILE A 480 -7.34 -7.68 -4.24
CA ILE A 480 -7.39 -6.58 -5.20
C ILE A 480 -8.47 -6.85 -6.24
N ASP A 481 -9.42 -5.94 -6.39
CA ASP A 481 -10.49 -6.05 -7.38
C ASP A 481 -9.96 -5.75 -8.80
N VAL A 482 -9.51 -6.80 -9.47
CA VAL A 482 -9.07 -6.74 -10.87
C VAL A 482 -10.24 -6.53 -11.82
N ALA A 483 -11.44 -7.03 -11.49
CA ALA A 483 -12.61 -6.92 -12.37
C ALA A 483 -13.10 -5.47 -12.45
N GLY A 484 -13.17 -4.77 -11.31
CA GLY A 484 -13.51 -3.35 -11.24
C GLY A 484 -12.57 -2.47 -12.07
N ALA A 485 -11.30 -2.86 -12.20
CA ALA A 485 -10.29 -2.12 -12.97
C ALA A 485 -10.54 -2.10 -14.50
N PHE A 486 -11.45 -2.93 -15.02
CA PHE A 486 -11.81 -2.96 -16.43
C PHE A 486 -13.18 -2.30 -16.73
N VAL A 487 -13.85 -1.75 -15.71
CA VAL A 487 -15.17 -1.13 -15.86
C VAL A 487 -15.10 0.11 -16.76
N GLY A 488 -15.74 0.04 -17.93
CA GLY A 488 -15.81 1.13 -18.92
C GLY A 488 -14.62 1.22 -19.89
N ILE A 489 -13.69 0.26 -19.88
CA ILE A 489 -12.57 0.20 -20.82
C ILE A 489 -12.96 -0.64 -22.04
N SER A 490 -12.88 -0.06 -23.25
CA SER A 490 -13.18 -0.77 -24.51
C SER A 490 -11.99 -1.53 -25.12
N SER A 491 -10.75 -1.16 -24.77
CA SER A 491 -9.52 -1.77 -25.29
C SER A 491 -8.55 -2.09 -24.15
N HIS A 492 -7.98 -3.29 -24.13
CA HIS A 492 -7.02 -3.70 -23.11
C HIS A 492 -5.84 -2.72 -23.01
N SER A 493 -5.72 -2.05 -21.86
CA SER A 493 -4.63 -1.12 -21.54
C SER A 493 -4.19 -1.36 -20.10
N THR A 494 -2.97 -1.84 -19.93
CA THR A 494 -2.38 -2.16 -18.61
C THR A 494 -2.22 -0.92 -17.73
N ILE A 495 -1.97 0.24 -18.34
CA ILE A 495 -1.78 1.50 -17.62
C ILE A 495 -3.10 2.01 -17.06
N ILE A 496 -4.15 2.04 -17.89
CA ILE A 496 -5.46 2.55 -17.48
C ILE A 496 -6.09 1.63 -16.43
N SER A 497 -6.01 0.30 -16.63
CA SER A 497 -6.49 -0.65 -15.64
C SER A 497 -5.70 -0.55 -14.33
N GLY A 498 -4.38 -0.34 -14.40
CA GLY A 498 -3.56 -0.10 -13.21
C GLY A 498 -3.97 1.14 -12.42
N ILE A 499 -4.30 2.25 -13.09
CA ILE A 499 -4.80 3.48 -12.45
C ILE A 499 -6.17 3.25 -11.81
N LEU A 500 -7.10 2.58 -12.50
CA LEU A 500 -8.43 2.29 -11.95
C LEU A 500 -8.36 1.34 -10.75
N MET A 501 -7.51 0.31 -10.84
CA MET A 501 -7.22 -0.60 -9.73
C MET A 501 -6.70 0.16 -8.51
N PHE A 502 -5.78 1.12 -8.71
CA PHE A 502 -5.30 1.98 -7.64
C PHE A 502 -6.42 2.86 -7.04
N ILE A 503 -7.28 3.44 -7.88
CA ILE A 503 -8.43 4.26 -7.47
C ILE A 503 -9.43 3.44 -6.64
N ILE A 504 -9.65 2.17 -6.99
CA ILE A 504 -10.55 1.25 -6.27
C ILE A 504 -9.95 0.84 -4.92
N THR A 505 -8.70 0.35 -4.93
CA THR A 505 -8.02 -0.16 -3.72
C THR A 505 -7.79 0.95 -2.68
N TYR A 506 -7.41 2.15 -3.12
CA TYR A 506 -7.16 3.30 -2.24
C TYR A 506 -8.33 4.29 -2.16
N ALA A 507 -9.56 3.81 -2.44
CA ALA A 507 -10.78 4.62 -2.41
C ALA A 507 -10.98 5.38 -1.09
N SER A 508 -10.82 4.71 0.05
CA SER A 508 -11.02 5.30 1.38
C SER A 508 -9.90 6.27 1.80
N PRO A 509 -8.60 5.90 1.75
CA PRO A 509 -7.51 6.82 2.06
C PRO A 509 -7.52 8.08 1.19
N MET A 510 -7.77 7.95 -0.11
CA MET A 510 -7.85 9.10 -1.02
C MET A 510 -9.05 9.99 -0.70
N LEU A 511 -10.24 9.41 -0.41
CA LEU A 511 -11.42 10.18 0.00
C LEU A 511 -11.13 11.05 1.22
N VAL A 512 -10.42 10.51 2.22
CA VAL A 512 -10.00 11.26 3.40
C VAL A 512 -9.05 12.39 3.04
N LEU A 513 -8.01 12.13 2.25
CA LEU A 513 -7.03 13.16 1.85
C LEU A 513 -7.71 14.31 1.09
N LEU A 514 -8.65 14.01 0.18
CA LEU A 514 -9.45 15.01 -0.54
C LEU A 514 -10.35 15.80 0.42
N SER A 515 -10.94 15.14 1.42
CA SER A 515 -11.80 15.79 2.42
C SER A 515 -11.04 16.75 3.36
N MET A 516 -9.71 16.67 3.45
CA MET A 516 -8.91 17.58 4.29
C MET A 516 -9.03 19.05 3.85
N LEU A 517 -9.35 19.31 2.57
CA LEU A 517 -9.70 20.65 2.08
C LEU A 517 -10.91 21.24 2.83
N MET A 518 -11.90 20.40 3.17
CA MET A 518 -13.11 20.82 3.88
C MET A 518 -12.86 21.06 5.38
N ASN A 519 -11.78 20.50 5.94
CA ASN A 519 -11.39 20.71 7.33
C ASN A 519 -10.84 22.13 7.59
N VAL A 520 -10.48 22.86 6.53
CA VAL A 520 -10.01 24.25 6.57
C VAL A 520 -11.23 25.17 6.72
N PHE A 521 -11.81 25.22 7.92
CA PHE A 521 -13.03 25.98 8.13
C PHE A 521 -12.73 27.47 8.33
N ASN A 522 -13.55 28.31 7.70
CA ASN A 522 -13.45 29.78 7.60
C ASN A 522 -13.32 30.52 8.96
N LYS A 523 -13.58 29.83 10.07
CA LYS A 523 -13.50 30.35 11.44
C LYS A 523 -12.06 30.44 11.96
N ASP A 524 -11.17 29.53 11.57
CA ASP A 524 -9.75 29.56 12.00
C ASP A 524 -9.01 30.70 11.31
N LEU A 525 -9.23 30.90 10.00
CA LEU A 525 -8.73 32.07 9.25
C LEU A 525 -9.13 33.41 9.92
N SER A 526 -10.34 33.49 10.47
CA SER A 526 -10.84 34.69 11.15
C SER A 526 -10.27 34.91 12.55
N ALA A 527 -9.80 33.86 13.23
CA ALA A 527 -9.20 33.97 14.56
C ALA A 527 -7.74 34.45 14.49
N PHE A 528 -7.02 34.05 13.44
CA PHE A 528 -5.64 34.49 13.18
C PHE A 528 -5.54 35.86 12.46
N ALA A 529 -6.69 36.42 12.08
CA ALA A 529 -6.86 37.78 11.56
C ALA A 529 -6.54 38.90 12.57
N ASN A 530 -6.08 38.58 13.78
CA ASN A 530 -5.55 39.59 14.71
C ASN A 530 -4.05 39.85 14.54
N VAL A 531 -3.35 39.12 13.67
CA VAL A 531 -1.93 39.32 13.39
C VAL A 531 -1.75 40.42 12.33
N GLN A 532 -1.03 41.49 12.67
CA GLN A 532 -0.67 42.57 11.74
C GLN A 532 0.29 42.02 10.65
N ASN A 533 -0.07 42.20 9.38
CA ASN A 533 0.63 41.74 8.16
C ASN A 533 0.52 40.23 7.84
N ILE A 534 -0.58 39.81 7.21
CA ILE A 534 -0.72 38.46 6.64
C ILE A 534 -0.32 38.47 5.16
N ASP A 535 0.76 37.75 4.84
CA ASP A 535 1.18 37.46 3.46
C ASP A 535 0.57 36.13 2.94
N PHE A 536 0.52 35.94 1.61
CA PHE A 536 0.07 34.71 0.96
C PHE A 536 0.85 33.48 1.45
N GLY A 537 2.15 33.63 1.74
CA GLY A 537 2.97 32.57 2.31
C GLY A 537 2.43 32.08 3.66
N HIS A 538 1.96 32.98 4.53
CA HIS A 538 1.38 32.61 5.82
C HIS A 538 0.04 31.88 5.67
N ILE A 539 -0.82 32.31 4.74
CA ILE A 539 -2.09 31.63 4.44
C ILE A 539 -1.83 30.23 3.91
N LEU A 540 -0.91 30.09 2.95
CA LEU A 540 -0.54 28.79 2.37
C LEU A 540 0.02 27.85 3.44
N LYS A 541 0.91 28.36 4.31
CA LYS A 541 1.49 27.61 5.44
C LYS A 541 0.42 27.12 6.42
N MET A 542 -0.61 27.93 6.70
CA MET A 542 -1.71 27.55 7.60
C MET A 542 -2.63 26.49 6.99
N ILE A 543 -2.97 26.61 5.71
CA ILE A 543 -3.87 25.67 5.03
C ILE A 543 -3.17 24.33 4.78
N LEU A 544 -1.92 24.35 4.33
CA LEU A 544 -1.17 23.15 3.96
C LEU A 544 -0.41 22.51 5.11
N GLY A 545 0.03 23.27 6.11
CA GLY A 545 0.98 22.82 7.13
C GLY A 545 0.65 21.46 7.73
N TYR A 546 -0.37 21.38 8.59
CA TYR A 546 -0.74 20.10 9.21
C TYR A 546 -1.44 19.13 8.26
N ASN A 547 -2.25 19.64 7.32
CA ASN A 547 -3.00 18.78 6.38
C ASN A 547 -2.06 17.98 5.45
N CYS A 548 -0.86 18.50 5.15
CA CYS A 548 0.15 17.81 4.35
C CYS A 548 1.20 17.10 5.21
N LEU A 549 1.75 17.77 6.23
CA LEU A 549 2.88 17.24 7.00
C LEU A 549 2.50 16.04 7.87
N VAL A 550 1.28 15.99 8.41
CA VAL A 550 0.87 14.88 9.28
C VAL A 550 0.74 13.57 8.49
N PRO A 551 0.00 13.49 7.36
CA PRO A 551 -0.05 12.26 6.57
C PRO A 551 1.33 11.85 6.03
N LEU A 552 2.13 12.80 5.55
CA LEU A 552 3.48 12.53 5.07
C LEU A 552 4.39 11.99 6.17
N GLY A 553 4.39 12.61 7.36
CA GLY A 553 5.20 12.18 8.49
C GLY A 553 4.80 10.79 9.00
N LEU A 554 3.51 10.56 9.23
CA LEU A 554 2.99 9.25 9.66
C LEU A 554 3.34 8.14 8.67
N ASN A 555 3.10 8.38 7.37
CA ASN A 555 3.39 7.39 6.34
C ASN A 555 4.91 7.18 6.16
N SER A 556 5.73 8.22 6.28
CA SER A 556 7.20 8.09 6.21
C SER A 556 7.75 7.25 7.36
N ILE A 557 7.20 7.38 8.57
CA ILE A 557 7.59 6.54 9.72
C ILE A 557 7.25 5.08 9.43
N LEU A 558 6.02 4.80 8.98
CA LEU A 558 5.57 3.44 8.68
C LEU A 558 6.36 2.79 7.53
N LEU A 559 6.69 3.55 6.47
CA LEU A 559 7.50 3.05 5.37
C LEU A 559 8.93 2.69 5.83
N LEU A 560 9.58 3.57 6.59
CA LEU A 560 10.91 3.33 7.11
C LEU A 560 10.93 2.12 8.06
N SER A 561 10.01 2.10 9.03
CA SER A 561 9.94 1.01 10.01
C SER A 561 9.65 -0.33 9.33
N TYR A 562 8.72 -0.35 8.39
CA TYR A 562 8.36 -1.59 7.70
C TYR A 562 9.46 -2.07 6.75
N THR A 563 10.20 -1.15 6.12
CA THR A 563 11.41 -1.50 5.35
C THR A 563 12.43 -2.18 6.26
N ILE A 564 12.70 -1.63 7.45
CA ILE A 564 13.63 -2.25 8.41
C ILE A 564 13.13 -3.63 8.84
N VAL A 565 11.84 -3.76 9.17
CA VAL A 565 11.25 -5.05 9.55
C VAL A 565 11.35 -6.07 8.41
N LEU A 566 11.06 -5.70 7.17
CA LEU A 566 11.17 -6.59 6.02
C LEU A 566 12.61 -7.11 5.84
N LEU A 567 13.61 -6.27 6.10
CA LEU A 567 15.02 -6.66 6.04
C LEU A 567 15.42 -7.61 7.17
N LEU A 568 14.85 -7.42 8.36
CA LEU A 568 15.03 -8.35 9.48
C LEU A 568 14.34 -9.69 9.19
N MET A 569 13.16 -9.65 8.58
CA MET A 569 12.32 -10.82 8.27
C MET A 569 12.60 -11.44 6.89
N GLN A 570 13.68 -11.04 6.22
CA GLN A 570 13.96 -11.46 4.84
C GLN A 570 14.17 -12.98 4.67
N ASN A 571 14.65 -13.65 5.72
CA ASN A 571 14.85 -15.11 5.74
C ASN A 571 13.65 -15.84 6.33
N HIS A 572 12.57 -15.11 6.65
CA HIS A 572 11.40 -15.68 7.29
C HIS A 572 10.57 -16.49 6.28
N LEU A 573 10.01 -17.64 6.68
CA LEU A 573 9.23 -18.54 5.81
C LEU A 573 8.13 -17.80 5.03
N PHE A 574 7.39 -16.93 5.71
CA PHE A 574 6.31 -16.11 5.13
C PHE A 574 6.76 -14.80 4.46
N VAL A 575 8.05 -14.63 4.13
CA VAL A 575 8.54 -13.39 3.49
C VAL A 575 7.78 -13.08 2.20
N TRP A 576 7.54 -14.08 1.35
CA TRP A 576 6.89 -13.87 0.05
C TRP A 576 5.35 -13.87 0.11
N SER A 577 4.75 -14.55 1.08
CA SER A 577 3.28 -14.66 1.19
C SER A 577 2.66 -13.55 2.03
N VAL A 578 3.38 -13.02 3.02
CA VAL A 578 2.85 -12.02 3.97
C VAL A 578 3.64 -10.72 3.92
N PHE A 579 4.96 -10.76 4.13
CA PHE A 579 5.75 -9.53 4.30
C PHE A 579 5.95 -8.74 2.99
N SER A 580 6.30 -9.40 1.89
CA SER A 580 6.49 -8.74 0.59
C SER A 580 5.18 -8.16 0.02
N PRO A 581 4.03 -8.87 0.02
CA PRO A 581 2.75 -8.28 -0.36
C PRO A 581 2.41 -7.05 0.46
N LYS A 582 2.55 -7.11 1.79
CA LYS A 582 2.35 -5.95 2.66
C LYS A 582 3.29 -4.79 2.29
N TYR A 583 4.55 -5.06 1.95
CA TYR A 583 5.50 -4.02 1.55
C TYR A 583 5.02 -3.28 0.30
N LEU A 584 4.48 -4.00 -0.69
CA LEU A 584 3.87 -3.40 -1.86
C LEU A 584 2.69 -2.49 -1.49
N TYR A 585 1.83 -2.90 -0.55
CA TYR A 585 0.77 -2.04 -0.04
C TYR A 585 1.30 -0.81 0.69
N VAL A 586 2.40 -0.90 1.46
CA VAL A 586 3.00 0.26 2.13
C VAL A 586 3.58 1.24 1.10
N CYS A 587 4.23 0.74 0.04
CA CYS A 587 4.72 1.55 -1.08
C CYS A 587 3.57 2.23 -1.85
N ALA A 588 2.51 1.49 -2.16
CA ALA A 588 1.34 2.04 -2.86
C ALA A 588 0.55 3.01 -1.97
N THR A 589 0.47 2.78 -0.65
CA THR A 589 -0.07 3.75 0.32
C THR A 589 0.75 5.03 0.32
N THR A 590 2.08 4.91 0.25
CA THR A 590 2.98 6.06 0.13
C THR A 590 2.68 6.85 -1.14
N ALA A 591 2.56 6.19 -2.29
CA ALA A 591 2.15 6.85 -3.52
C ALA A 591 0.78 7.55 -3.39
N CYS A 592 -0.20 6.92 -2.73
CA CYS A 592 -1.52 7.50 -2.46
C CYS A 592 -1.43 8.79 -1.63
N VAL A 593 -0.63 8.78 -0.56
CA VAL A 593 -0.43 9.96 0.29
C VAL A 593 0.24 11.09 -0.50
N TYR A 594 1.30 10.79 -1.27
CA TYR A 594 1.95 11.81 -2.11
C TYR A 594 1.02 12.38 -3.19
N ILE A 595 0.20 11.55 -3.84
CA ILE A 595 -0.78 12.00 -4.84
C ILE A 595 -1.83 12.90 -4.17
N GLY A 596 -2.43 12.46 -3.06
CA GLY A 596 -3.45 13.24 -2.35
C GLY A 596 -2.92 14.58 -1.81
N VAL A 597 -1.72 14.58 -1.22
CA VAL A 597 -1.06 15.81 -0.74
C VAL A 597 -0.65 16.73 -1.90
N SER A 598 -0.22 16.16 -3.03
CA SER A 598 0.03 16.94 -4.25
C SER A 598 -1.24 17.63 -4.74
N ILE A 599 -2.37 16.92 -4.81
CA ILE A 599 -3.67 17.52 -5.19
C ILE A 599 -4.05 18.67 -4.24
N LEU A 600 -3.90 18.46 -2.93
CA LEU A 600 -4.19 19.46 -1.89
C LEU A 600 -3.32 20.73 -2.05
N SER A 601 -2.02 20.53 -2.25
CA SER A 601 -1.04 21.62 -2.40
C SER A 601 -1.24 22.41 -3.70
N LEU A 602 -1.40 21.74 -4.84
CA LEU A 602 -1.69 22.38 -6.12
C LEU A 602 -3.01 23.16 -6.06
N THR A 603 -4.04 22.57 -5.45
CA THR A 603 -5.35 23.21 -5.33
C THR A 603 -5.25 24.51 -4.53
N THR A 604 -4.59 24.46 -3.37
CA THR A 604 -4.45 25.63 -2.50
C THR A 604 -3.56 26.70 -3.14
N ALA A 605 -2.46 26.30 -3.78
CA ALA A 605 -1.55 27.22 -4.47
C ALA A 605 -2.28 27.96 -5.62
N TYR A 606 -3.07 27.25 -6.42
CA TYR A 606 -3.89 27.84 -7.48
C TYR A 606 -4.89 28.87 -6.93
N ILE A 607 -5.62 28.53 -5.84
CA ILE A 607 -6.57 29.46 -5.22
C ILE A 607 -5.85 30.72 -4.76
N CYS A 608 -4.74 30.59 -4.03
CA CYS A 608 -3.95 31.74 -3.58
C CYS A 608 -3.45 32.60 -4.75
N MET A 609 -2.96 31.97 -5.82
CA MET A 609 -2.51 32.67 -7.03
C MET A 609 -3.62 33.47 -7.69
N VAL A 610 -4.80 32.87 -7.88
CA VAL A 610 -5.97 33.55 -8.49
C VAL A 610 -6.41 34.74 -7.64
N PHE A 611 -6.50 34.57 -6.32
CA PHE A 611 -6.85 35.69 -5.43
C PHE A 611 -5.78 36.79 -5.45
N GLY A 612 -4.49 36.45 -5.53
CA GLY A 612 -3.40 37.40 -5.73
C GLY A 612 -3.57 38.25 -6.99
N ILE A 613 -3.81 37.59 -8.14
CA ILE A 613 -4.05 38.27 -9.42
C ILE A 613 -5.28 39.19 -9.31
N ARG A 614 -6.38 38.71 -8.75
CA ARG A 614 -7.63 39.49 -8.63
C ARG A 614 -7.48 40.70 -7.72
N VAL A 615 -6.70 40.60 -6.64
CA VAL A 615 -6.39 41.74 -5.75
C VAL A 615 -5.58 42.79 -6.50
N THR A 616 -4.54 42.39 -7.23
CA THR A 616 -3.71 43.31 -8.04
C THR A 616 -4.54 44.03 -9.10
N LEU A 617 -5.39 43.30 -9.85
CA LEU A 617 -6.28 43.88 -10.85
C LEU A 617 -7.26 44.90 -10.24
N LYS A 618 -7.78 44.63 -9.04
CA LYS A 618 -8.70 45.55 -8.33
C LYS A 618 -7.96 46.80 -7.84
N ARG A 619 -6.72 46.67 -7.38
CA ARG A 619 -5.87 47.79 -6.96
C ARG A 619 -5.55 48.74 -8.13
N ASN A 620 -5.12 48.20 -9.27
CA ASN A 620 -4.81 48.99 -10.46
C ASN A 620 -6.03 49.79 -10.96
N ARG A 621 -7.22 49.17 -10.98
CA ARG A 621 -8.47 49.85 -11.32
C ARG A 621 -8.89 50.93 -10.33
N SER A 622 -8.46 50.85 -9.06
CA SER A 622 -8.74 51.87 -8.05
C SER A 622 -7.79 53.06 -8.13
N THR A 623 -6.52 52.84 -8.53
CA THR A 623 -5.54 53.92 -8.74
C THR A 623 -5.84 54.75 -10.00
N GLU A 624 -6.39 54.13 -11.06
CA GLU A 624 -6.81 54.85 -12.27
C GLU A 624 -8.08 55.72 -12.09
N ARG A 625 -8.85 55.51 -11.01
CA ARG A 625 -10.08 56.27 -10.71
C ARG A 625 -9.89 57.44 -9.76
N LEU A 626 -8.66 57.76 -9.35
CA LEU A 626 -8.35 59.00 -8.65
C LEU A 626 -8.12 60.09 -9.71
N PRO A 627 -9.07 61.00 -9.97
CA PRO A 627 -8.77 62.18 -10.79
C PRO A 627 -7.66 62.97 -10.09
N CYS A 628 -6.67 63.42 -10.86
CA CYS A 628 -5.73 64.46 -10.43
C CYS A 628 -6.56 65.65 -9.89
N GLN A 629 -6.53 65.86 -8.58
CA GLN A 629 -6.91 67.11 -7.94
C GLN A 629 -5.66 67.92 -7.68
#